data_AF-A0A2T3L2G2-F1
#
_entry.id   AF-A0A2T3L2G2-F1
#
_cell.length_a   1.000
_cell.length_b   1.000
_cell.length_c   1.000
_cell.angle_alpha   90.00
_cell.angle_beta   90.00
_cell.angle_gamma   90.00
#
_symmetry.space_group_name_H-M   'P 1'
#
loop_
_entity.id
_entity.type
_entity.pdbx_description
1 polymer ?
#
loop_
_entity_poly.entity_id
_entity_poly.type
_entity_poly.pdbx_seq_one_letter_code
_entity_poly.pdbx_strand_id
1 'polypeptide(L)'
;MSKEPHIIIVKKRARGHHDEHHGGAWKVAFADFAIAMMAFFMVLWLMGITTQEERIEIEQRLQTASVFDNIFEITNSPYPIDFDGNASPFENPINSSTNSKRRSDTSVAQQTPQGDDKASAGRGPKLNSMLAGKQLSTAQLTMLAKGLNEMAEALSASNNIVLEIVPQGLRILIQDDDDHFMFQRGGIEMTPFFEDMLYNLAPVLGQIKNRMVISGHTDSIPFHRRDYSNWDLSGSRALKARQVLVDSGLPVANILQVAAMAARMPVNKQDPKSGKNRRIEMMVLTKDADDQLAQLFGKDQLEAKGPAVSKARSYAESNRPVSRLDVMVN
;
A
#
# COMPACT_ATOMS: atom_id res chain seq x y z
N MET A 1 4.53 -89.13 -49.79
CA MET A 1 5.21 -87.81 -49.80
C MET A 1 5.31 -87.34 -48.35
N SER A 2 6.51 -87.47 -47.80
CA SER A 2 6.92 -87.08 -46.45
C SER A 2 6.91 -85.55 -46.30
N LYS A 3 6.15 -85.02 -45.33
CA LYS A 3 6.26 -83.62 -44.92
C LYS A 3 7.45 -83.49 -43.98
N GLU A 4 8.48 -82.78 -44.42
CA GLU A 4 9.62 -82.42 -43.58
C GLU A 4 9.19 -81.48 -42.45
N PRO A 5 9.70 -81.65 -41.22
CA PRO A 5 9.39 -80.74 -40.13
C PRO A 5 10.17 -79.42 -40.31
N HIS A 6 9.44 -78.32 -40.47
CA HIS A 6 10.03 -76.99 -40.49
C HIS A 6 10.60 -76.64 -39.11
N ILE A 7 11.91 -76.50 -39.01
CA ILE A 7 12.60 -76.06 -37.79
C ILE A 7 12.39 -74.54 -37.65
N ILE A 8 11.61 -74.12 -36.66
CA ILE A 8 11.47 -72.71 -36.30
C ILE A 8 12.64 -72.31 -35.40
N ILE A 9 13.62 -71.59 -35.95
CA ILE A 9 14.73 -71.02 -35.18
C ILE A 9 14.24 -69.71 -34.54
N VAL A 10 13.91 -69.75 -33.25
CA VAL A 10 13.60 -68.54 -32.48
C VAL A 10 14.91 -67.85 -32.10
N LYS A 11 15.32 -66.85 -32.87
CA LYS A 11 16.43 -65.96 -32.51
C LYS A 11 15.97 -64.96 -31.44
N LYS A 12 16.08 -65.31 -30.15
CA LYS A 12 16.00 -64.33 -29.07
C LYS A 12 17.21 -63.38 -29.18
N ARG A 13 17.02 -62.20 -29.76
CA ARG A 13 17.92 -61.09 -29.46
C ARG A 13 17.67 -60.72 -28.01
N ALA A 14 18.60 -61.06 -27.12
CA ALA A 14 18.74 -60.31 -25.89
C ALA A 14 18.98 -58.85 -26.33
N ARG A 15 17.97 -57.98 -26.14
CA ARG A 15 18.29 -56.56 -26.00
C ARG A 15 19.25 -56.54 -24.82
N GLY A 16 20.51 -56.19 -25.08
CA GLY A 16 21.43 -55.88 -24.01
C GLY A 16 20.68 -54.91 -23.10
N HIS A 17 20.49 -55.30 -21.85
CA HIS A 17 20.29 -54.33 -20.79
C HIS A 17 21.50 -53.41 -20.93
N HIS A 18 21.30 -52.23 -21.52
CA HIS A 18 22.10 -51.12 -21.08
C HIS A 18 21.81 -51.07 -19.59
N ASP A 19 22.84 -51.30 -18.79
CA ASP A 19 22.86 -50.91 -17.40
C ASP A 19 22.58 -49.40 -17.39
N GLU A 20 21.30 -49.04 -17.39
CA GLU A 20 20.85 -47.72 -17.03
C GLU A 20 21.43 -47.49 -15.64
N HIS A 21 22.39 -46.57 -15.59
CA HIS A 21 23.19 -46.24 -14.43
C HIS A 21 22.31 -45.74 -13.26
N HIS A 22 21.58 -46.63 -12.59
CA HIS A 22 20.74 -46.31 -11.43
C HIS A 22 21.55 -46.01 -10.16
N GLY A 23 22.88 -45.93 -10.25
CA GLY A 23 23.78 -45.54 -9.15
C GLY A 23 24.07 -44.05 -9.03
N GLY A 24 23.46 -43.20 -9.87
CA GLY A 24 23.73 -41.76 -9.92
C GLY A 24 22.77 -40.86 -9.14
N ALA A 25 21.52 -41.29 -8.92
CA ALA A 25 20.47 -40.43 -8.35
C ALA A 25 20.77 -39.98 -6.91
N TRP A 26 21.35 -40.86 -6.08
CA TRP A 26 21.74 -40.49 -4.71
C TRP A 26 22.89 -39.48 -4.67
N LYS A 27 23.76 -39.48 -5.68
CA LYS A 27 24.85 -38.50 -5.81
C LYS A 27 24.32 -37.11 -6.17
N VAL A 28 23.23 -37.04 -6.94
CA VAL A 28 22.53 -35.78 -7.23
C VAL A 28 21.91 -35.21 -5.97
N ALA A 29 21.21 -36.03 -5.18
CA ALA A 29 20.65 -35.59 -3.90
C ALA A 29 21.73 -35.18 -2.88
N PHE A 30 22.86 -35.90 -2.85
CA PHE A 30 24.00 -35.55 -2.00
C PHE A 30 24.69 -34.25 -2.45
N ALA A 31 24.84 -34.04 -3.76
CA ALA A 31 25.41 -32.80 -4.30
C ALA A 31 24.51 -31.59 -4.02
N ASP A 32 23.20 -31.75 -4.16
CA ASP A 32 22.22 -30.69 -3.84
C ASP A 32 22.26 -30.31 -2.35
N PHE A 33 22.30 -31.32 -1.47
CA PHE A 33 22.50 -31.09 -0.04
C PHE A 33 23.83 -30.37 0.28
N ALA A 34 24.92 -30.76 -0.38
CA ALA A 34 26.22 -30.12 -0.20
C ALA A 34 26.22 -28.65 -0.68
N ILE A 35 25.54 -28.34 -1.78
CA ILE A 35 25.38 -26.96 -2.28
C ILE A 35 24.52 -26.13 -1.33
N ALA A 36 23.43 -26.70 -0.81
CA ALA A 36 22.58 -26.01 0.17
C ALA A 36 23.36 -25.68 1.45
N MET A 37 24.17 -26.63 1.96
CA MET A 37 25.04 -26.37 3.11
C MET A 37 26.13 -25.33 2.80
N MET A 38 26.74 -25.39 1.61
CA MET A 38 27.74 -24.40 1.18
C MET A 38 27.14 -22.99 1.12
N ALA A 39 25.95 -22.84 0.54
CA ALA A 39 25.25 -21.56 0.48
C ALA A 39 24.89 -21.05 1.89
N PHE A 40 24.42 -21.94 2.78
CA PHE A 40 24.14 -21.59 4.16
C PHE A 40 25.39 -21.10 4.91
N PHE A 41 26.52 -21.79 4.76
CA PHE A 41 27.78 -21.38 5.36
C PHE A 41 28.33 -20.07 4.77
N MET A 42 28.16 -19.82 3.47
CA MET A 42 28.51 -18.54 2.85
C MET A 42 27.70 -17.38 3.46
N VAL A 43 26.40 -17.57 3.69
CA VAL A 43 25.54 -16.54 4.32
C VAL A 43 25.94 -16.29 5.77
N LEU A 44 26.19 -17.35 6.54
CA LEU A 44 26.67 -17.21 7.92
C LEU A 44 28.05 -16.56 7.99
N TRP A 45 28.94 -16.90 7.05
CA TRP A 45 30.27 -16.32 6.96
C TRP A 45 30.21 -14.84 6.60
N LEU A 46 29.37 -14.46 5.63
CA LEU A 46 29.07 -13.08 5.29
C LEU A 46 28.56 -12.31 6.50
N MET A 47 27.58 -12.85 7.23
CA MET A 47 27.18 -12.22 8.49
C MET A 47 28.38 -12.06 9.44
N GLY A 48 29.21 -13.09 9.63
CA GLY A 48 30.36 -13.04 10.54
C GLY A 48 31.40 -11.95 10.24
N ILE A 49 31.63 -11.63 8.96
CA ILE A 49 32.63 -10.62 8.55
C ILE A 49 32.05 -9.21 8.39
N THR A 50 30.73 -9.08 8.22
CA THR A 50 30.06 -7.79 8.01
C THR A 50 29.79 -7.10 9.35
N THR A 51 30.23 -5.83 9.46
CA THR A 51 30.01 -4.98 10.63
C THR A 51 28.54 -4.60 10.79
N GLN A 52 28.10 -4.17 11.98
CA GLN A 52 26.69 -3.85 12.22
C GLN A 52 26.16 -2.71 11.34
N GLU A 53 27.03 -1.76 10.97
CA GLU A 53 26.67 -0.64 10.10
C GLU A 53 26.46 -1.10 8.65
N GLU A 54 27.36 -1.93 8.12
CA GLU A 54 27.24 -2.51 6.77
C GLU A 54 26.01 -3.44 6.64
N ARG A 55 25.63 -4.15 7.72
CA ARG A 55 24.42 -5.00 7.72
C ARG A 55 23.14 -4.18 7.57
N ILE A 56 23.06 -3.02 8.23
CA ILE A 56 21.92 -2.11 8.14
C ILE A 56 21.81 -1.55 6.72
N GLU A 57 22.94 -1.20 6.10
CA GLU A 57 22.96 -0.73 4.71
C GLU A 57 22.50 -1.82 3.72
N ILE A 58 22.99 -3.05 3.89
CA ILE A 58 22.56 -4.20 3.06
C ILE A 58 21.07 -4.50 3.26
N GLU A 59 20.57 -4.44 4.49
CA GLU A 59 19.15 -4.62 4.81
C GLU A 59 18.29 -3.56 4.13
N GLN A 60 18.66 -2.28 4.25
CA GLN A 60 17.96 -1.19 3.58
C GLN A 60 17.97 -1.38 2.05
N ARG A 61 19.08 -1.86 1.50
CA ARG A 61 19.21 -2.15 0.07
C ARG A 61 18.35 -3.33 -0.38
N LEU A 62 18.24 -4.41 0.40
CA LEU A 62 17.41 -5.58 0.11
C LEU A 62 15.91 -5.30 0.29
N GLN A 63 15.54 -4.46 1.26
CA GLN A 63 14.16 -4.00 1.44
C GLN A 63 13.71 -3.05 0.33
N THR A 64 14.64 -2.31 -0.26
CA THR A 64 14.38 -1.40 -1.37
C THR A 64 14.44 -2.10 -2.74
N ALA A 65 15.23 -3.17 -2.87
CA ALA A 65 15.39 -3.93 -4.11
C ALA A 65 14.54 -5.22 -4.08
N SER A 66 13.39 -5.20 -4.75
CA SER A 66 12.61 -6.40 -5.04
C SER A 66 13.41 -7.33 -5.97
N VAL A 67 14.12 -8.31 -5.41
CA VAL A 67 14.95 -9.28 -6.15
C VAL A 67 14.12 -10.11 -7.15
N PHE A 68 12.80 -10.20 -6.95
CA PHE A 68 11.91 -11.02 -7.79
C PHE A 68 11.11 -10.24 -8.83
N ASP A 69 11.02 -8.91 -8.75
CA ASP A 69 10.12 -8.16 -9.63
C ASP A 69 10.79 -7.63 -10.91
N ASN A 70 12.12 -7.47 -10.97
CA ASN A 70 12.78 -6.92 -12.17
C ASN A 70 14.24 -7.38 -12.32
N ILE A 71 14.47 -8.63 -12.72
CA ILE A 71 15.82 -9.20 -12.91
C ILE A 71 16.61 -8.53 -14.07
N PHE A 72 15.96 -7.74 -14.93
CA PHE A 72 16.59 -7.14 -16.12
C PHE A 72 16.57 -5.59 -16.20
N GLU A 73 16.13 -4.87 -15.16
CA GLU A 73 16.19 -3.40 -15.16
C GLU A 73 17.48 -2.87 -14.50
N ILE A 74 18.39 -2.36 -15.34
CA ILE A 74 19.71 -1.80 -14.98
C ILE A 74 19.59 -0.46 -14.22
N THR A 75 18.38 0.06 -14.02
CA THR A 75 18.11 1.38 -13.43
C THR A 75 18.06 1.40 -11.90
N ASN A 76 18.11 0.24 -11.24
CA ASN A 76 18.04 0.11 -9.79
C ASN A 76 19.40 -0.12 -9.10
N SER A 77 20.53 -0.05 -9.81
CA SER A 77 21.84 -0.02 -9.16
C SER A 77 22.36 1.43 -9.04
N PRO A 78 22.71 1.91 -7.84
CA PRO A 78 23.31 3.25 -7.65
C PRO A 78 24.66 3.42 -8.35
N TYR A 79 25.24 2.35 -8.89
CA TYR A 79 26.41 2.37 -9.76
C TYR A 79 26.13 1.44 -10.96
N PRO A 80 25.94 1.96 -12.19
CA PRO A 80 26.02 1.12 -13.37
C PRO A 80 27.48 0.67 -13.56
N ILE A 81 27.71 -0.64 -13.61
CA ILE A 81 29.02 -1.20 -13.98
C ILE A 81 29.15 -1.04 -15.49
N ASP A 82 30.13 -0.25 -15.95
CA ASP A 82 30.49 -0.21 -17.36
C ASP A 82 31.13 -1.54 -17.76
N PHE A 83 30.83 -2.04 -18.96
CA PHE A 83 31.26 -3.35 -19.46
C PHE A 83 32.78 -3.46 -19.72
N ASP A 84 33.56 -2.46 -19.28
CA ASP A 84 35.02 -2.39 -19.38
C ASP A 84 35.75 -2.48 -18.01
N GLY A 85 35.02 -2.70 -16.91
CA GLY A 85 35.61 -3.12 -15.63
C GLY A 85 36.28 -2.03 -14.78
N ASN A 86 36.08 -0.74 -15.08
CA ASN A 86 36.58 0.37 -14.26
C ASN A 86 35.45 1.07 -13.49
N ALA A 87 35.71 1.44 -12.23
CA ALA A 87 34.77 2.21 -11.41
C ALA A 87 34.73 3.68 -11.86
N SER A 88 33.55 4.22 -12.18
CA SER A 88 33.36 5.62 -12.55
C SER A 88 33.55 6.54 -11.34
N PRO A 89 34.36 7.62 -11.42
CA PRO A 89 34.50 8.58 -10.34
C PRO A 89 33.43 9.66 -10.50
N PHE A 90 32.27 9.45 -9.87
CA PHE A 90 31.33 10.53 -9.62
C PHE A 90 31.04 10.59 -8.12
N GLU A 91 31.70 11.56 -7.48
CA GLU A 91 31.42 11.99 -6.11
C GLU A 91 29.99 12.51 -6.00
N ASN A 92 29.33 12.10 -4.91
CA ASN A 92 28.07 12.61 -4.41
C ASN A 92 27.94 14.13 -4.49
N PRO A 93 26.75 14.67 -4.81
CA PRO A 93 26.38 16.00 -4.34
C PRO A 93 25.21 15.88 -3.37
N ILE A 94 25.51 15.52 -2.11
CA ILE A 94 24.67 15.92 -0.98
C ILE A 94 25.59 16.53 0.08
N ASN A 95 25.36 17.83 0.31
CA ASN A 95 25.91 18.74 1.32
C ASN A 95 27.16 19.58 0.96
N SER A 96 26.93 20.85 0.65
CA SER A 96 27.79 21.93 1.14
C SER A 96 26.99 23.20 1.45
N SER A 97 27.02 23.58 2.72
CA SER A 97 26.61 24.88 3.23
C SER A 97 27.72 25.90 3.00
N THR A 98 27.51 26.96 2.21
CA THR A 98 28.29 28.20 2.31
C THR A 98 27.48 29.45 1.91
N ASN A 99 27.15 30.22 2.94
CA ASN A 99 27.16 31.69 3.04
C ASN A 99 27.44 32.52 1.76
N SER A 100 26.46 33.35 1.35
CA SER A 100 26.70 34.57 0.55
C SER A 100 25.70 35.67 0.93
N LYS A 101 26.24 36.83 1.29
CA LYS A 101 25.54 38.04 1.76
C LYS A 101 25.08 38.92 0.59
N ARG A 102 23.88 39.50 0.78
CA ARG A 102 23.38 40.82 0.33
C ARG A 102 23.27 41.11 -1.18
N ARG A 103 22.04 41.42 -1.62
CA ARG A 103 21.59 42.79 -1.93
C ARG A 103 20.07 42.87 -2.09
N SER A 104 19.49 43.87 -1.44
CA SER A 104 18.16 44.44 -1.63
C SER A 104 18.15 45.30 -2.90
N ASP A 105 17.08 45.22 -3.71
CA ASP A 105 16.13 46.33 -3.94
C ASP A 105 15.28 46.18 -5.21
N THR A 106 14.05 46.71 -5.10
CA THR A 106 13.17 47.25 -6.15
C THR A 106 12.39 46.33 -7.11
N SER A 107 11.13 46.11 -6.70
CA SER A 107 9.88 46.57 -7.34
C SER A 107 9.40 46.05 -8.71
N VAL A 108 8.16 45.53 -8.66
CA VAL A 108 7.04 45.74 -9.61
C VAL A 108 7.19 45.16 -11.02
N ALA A 109 6.54 44.02 -11.25
CA ALA A 109 5.63 43.81 -12.38
C ALA A 109 4.78 42.57 -12.13
N GLN A 110 3.55 42.79 -11.67
CA GLN A 110 2.48 41.81 -11.75
C GLN A 110 2.11 41.65 -13.22
N GLN A 111 2.75 40.68 -13.89
CA GLN A 111 2.26 40.13 -15.13
C GLN A 111 1.39 38.94 -14.77
N THR A 112 0.08 39.11 -14.83
CA THR A 112 -0.86 37.99 -14.95
C THR A 112 -0.59 37.30 -16.29
N PRO A 113 -0.12 36.04 -16.32
CA PRO A 113 -0.06 35.29 -17.55
C PRO A 113 -1.50 34.94 -17.94
N GLN A 114 -1.91 35.49 -19.08
CA GLN A 114 -3.12 35.13 -19.78
C GLN A 114 -3.10 33.62 -20.07
N GLY A 115 -4.23 32.96 -19.85
CA GLY A 115 -4.35 31.52 -19.71
C GLY A 115 -3.65 30.70 -20.80
N ASP A 116 -2.79 29.81 -20.33
CA ASP A 116 -2.37 28.61 -21.04
C ASP A 116 -2.77 27.41 -20.16
N ASP A 117 -3.55 26.48 -20.71
CA ASP A 117 -4.12 25.28 -20.08
C ASP A 117 -3.07 24.23 -19.67
N LYS A 118 -2.01 24.62 -18.97
CA LYS A 118 -0.99 23.71 -18.46
C LYS A 118 -0.70 24.02 -17.00
N ALA A 119 -1.37 23.26 -16.15
CA ALA A 119 -1.09 23.16 -14.73
C ALA A 119 0.39 22.78 -14.50
N SER A 120 1.21 23.76 -14.11
CA SER A 120 2.56 23.51 -13.62
C SER A 120 2.89 24.50 -12.51
N ALA A 121 2.31 24.25 -11.34
CA ALA A 121 2.79 24.72 -10.05
C ALA A 121 2.73 23.52 -9.08
N GLY A 122 3.71 22.63 -9.20
CA GLY A 122 3.81 21.42 -8.38
C GLY A 122 4.88 20.49 -8.94
N ARG A 123 5.82 20.05 -8.10
CA ARG A 123 6.96 19.20 -8.48
C ARG A 123 6.51 17.88 -9.13
N GLY A 124 6.68 17.77 -10.45
CA GLY A 124 7.05 16.55 -11.18
C GLY A 124 5.94 15.56 -11.63
N PRO A 125 5.99 15.03 -12.88
CA PRO A 125 5.03 14.05 -13.43
C PRO A 125 5.17 12.61 -12.92
N LYS A 126 6.06 12.34 -11.95
CA LYS A 126 6.34 10.97 -11.48
C LYS A 126 5.39 10.47 -10.38
N LEU A 127 4.93 11.33 -9.46
CA LEU A 127 3.88 10.94 -8.50
C LEU A 127 2.51 10.90 -9.19
N ASN A 128 2.19 11.92 -9.98
CA ASN A 128 0.88 12.07 -10.62
C ASN A 128 0.54 10.93 -11.60
N SER A 129 1.53 10.27 -12.20
CA SER A 129 1.29 9.16 -13.14
C SER A 129 1.08 7.80 -12.46
N MET A 130 1.51 7.61 -11.21
CA MET A 130 1.37 6.34 -10.48
C MET A 130 0.06 6.24 -9.68
N LEU A 131 -0.56 7.38 -9.34
CA LEU A 131 -1.79 7.47 -8.56
C LEU A 131 -3.04 7.82 -9.38
N ALA A 132 -2.88 8.32 -10.61
CA ALA A 132 -4.01 8.77 -11.42
C ALA A 132 -4.90 7.61 -11.89
N GLY A 133 -6.15 7.63 -11.44
CA GLY A 133 -7.26 7.00 -12.17
C GLY A 133 -7.47 5.50 -11.95
N LYS A 134 -6.70 4.85 -11.08
CA LYS A 134 -6.87 3.44 -10.70
C LYS A 134 -7.11 3.30 -9.20
N GLN A 135 -7.98 2.37 -8.81
CA GLN A 135 -8.17 2.04 -7.39
C GLN A 135 -6.89 1.39 -6.88
N LEU A 136 -6.28 1.98 -5.85
CA LEU A 136 -4.94 1.66 -5.40
C LEU A 136 -4.86 0.20 -4.93
N SER A 137 -3.87 -0.53 -5.43
CA SER A 137 -3.43 -1.80 -4.84
C SER A 137 -2.69 -1.55 -3.53
N THR A 138 -2.45 -2.61 -2.75
CA THR A 138 -1.67 -2.54 -1.50
C THR A 138 -0.30 -1.89 -1.70
N ALA A 139 0.40 -2.19 -2.81
CA ALA A 139 1.68 -1.58 -3.14
C ALA A 139 1.58 -0.06 -3.40
N GLN A 140 0.50 0.40 -4.04
CA GLN A 140 0.31 1.82 -4.30
C GLN A 140 -0.13 2.58 -3.04
N LEU A 141 -0.84 1.92 -2.10
CA LEU A 141 -1.11 2.49 -0.77
C LEU A 141 0.17 2.70 0.03
N THR A 142 1.17 1.83 -0.12
CA THR A 142 2.49 2.04 0.50
C THR A 142 3.21 3.26 -0.08
N MET A 143 3.16 3.46 -1.40
CA MET A 143 3.73 4.67 -2.03
C MET A 143 2.99 5.94 -1.59
N LEU A 144 1.66 5.88 -1.50
CA LEU A 144 0.85 6.99 -0.97
C LEU A 144 1.25 7.28 0.48
N ALA A 145 1.34 6.27 1.34
CA ALA A 145 1.75 6.44 2.73
C ALA A 145 3.13 7.09 2.84
N LYS A 146 4.09 6.68 2.00
CA LYS A 146 5.42 7.30 1.95
C LYS A 146 5.35 8.77 1.55
N GLY A 147 4.64 9.12 0.47
CA GLY A 147 4.49 10.51 0.03
C GLY A 147 3.76 11.39 1.05
N LEU A 148 2.75 10.83 1.74
CA LEU A 148 2.06 11.52 2.83
C LEU A 148 2.99 11.74 4.05
N ASN A 149 3.86 10.78 4.36
CA ASN A 149 4.83 10.92 5.45
C ASN A 149 5.85 12.02 5.16
N GLU A 150 6.42 12.05 3.95
CA GLU A 150 7.37 13.09 3.51
C GLU A 150 6.73 14.50 3.58
N MET A 151 5.44 14.61 3.23
CA MET A 151 4.71 15.86 3.35
C MET A 151 4.41 16.25 4.80
N ALA A 152 4.05 15.28 5.65
CA ALA A 152 3.85 15.52 7.08
C ALA A 152 5.13 16.04 7.75
N GLU A 153 6.29 15.48 7.40
CA GLU A 153 7.60 15.95 7.84
C GLU A 153 7.89 17.37 7.36
N ALA A 154 7.62 17.67 6.08
CA ALA A 154 7.80 19.01 5.54
C ALA A 154 6.94 20.08 6.24
N LEU A 155 5.78 19.69 6.75
CA LEU A 155 4.85 20.57 7.49
C LEU A 155 5.15 20.61 9.00
N SER A 156 6.20 19.93 9.48
CA SER A 156 6.46 19.74 10.92
C SER A 156 5.28 19.11 11.68
N ALA A 157 4.44 18.36 10.97
CA ALA A 157 3.21 17.75 11.48
C ALA A 157 3.39 16.25 11.82
N SER A 158 4.64 15.76 11.87
CA SER A 158 4.95 14.34 12.11
C SER A 158 4.41 13.80 13.44
N ASN A 159 4.21 14.65 14.45
CA ASN A 159 3.61 14.25 15.73
C ASN A 159 2.08 14.17 15.68
N ASN A 160 1.47 14.89 14.73
CA ASN A 160 0.02 14.99 14.57
C ASN A 160 -0.52 13.98 13.56
N ILE A 161 0.29 13.53 12.60
CA ILE A 161 -0.11 12.54 11.58
C ILE A 161 0.51 11.18 11.90
N VAL A 162 -0.33 10.16 12.00
CA VAL A 162 0.10 8.75 12.07
C VAL A 162 -0.52 7.99 10.90
N LEU A 163 0.33 7.31 10.13
CA LEU A 163 -0.07 6.53 8.97
C LEU A 163 0.09 5.04 9.26
N GLU A 164 -0.98 4.26 9.06
CA GLU A 164 -0.97 2.82 9.28
C GLU A 164 -1.61 2.10 8.10
N ILE A 165 -0.89 1.13 7.53
CA ILE A 165 -1.44 0.25 6.50
C ILE A 165 -2.15 -0.91 7.19
N VAL A 166 -3.44 -1.06 6.93
CA VAL A 166 -4.29 -2.13 7.45
C VAL A 166 -4.92 -2.92 6.29
N PRO A 167 -5.46 -4.13 6.51
CA PRO A 167 -6.09 -4.91 5.43
C PRO A 167 -7.22 -4.17 4.70
N GLN A 168 -7.93 -3.29 5.42
CA GLN A 168 -9.01 -2.47 4.87
C GLN A 168 -8.51 -1.29 4.03
N GLY A 169 -7.23 -0.93 4.13
CA GLY A 169 -6.59 0.14 3.36
C GLY A 169 -5.59 0.98 4.15
N LEU A 170 -5.50 2.27 3.86
CA LEU A 170 -4.59 3.18 4.54
C LEU A 170 -5.34 4.00 5.59
N ARG A 171 -4.97 3.82 6.85
CA ARG A 171 -5.50 4.57 7.97
C ARG A 171 -4.61 5.79 8.24
N ILE A 172 -5.19 6.97 8.11
CA ILE A 172 -4.56 8.26 8.36
C ILE A 172 -5.18 8.81 9.64
N LEU A 173 -4.40 8.88 10.72
CA LEU A 173 -4.83 9.47 11.97
C LEU A 173 -4.26 10.86 12.06
N ILE A 174 -5.14 11.82 12.34
CA ILE A 174 -4.76 13.17 12.69
C ILE A 174 -5.15 13.37 14.15
N GLN A 175 -4.18 13.63 15.02
CA GLN A 175 -4.40 13.74 16.47
C GLN A 175 -3.89 15.08 17.03
N ASP A 176 -4.53 15.53 18.11
CA ASP A 176 -3.99 16.61 18.94
C ASP A 176 -2.68 16.16 19.61
N ASP A 177 -1.73 17.08 19.74
CA ASP A 177 -0.61 16.95 20.67
C ASP A 177 -0.66 18.04 21.75
N ASP A 178 0.43 18.20 22.50
CA ASP A 178 0.51 19.18 23.60
C ASP A 178 0.68 20.62 23.11
N ASP A 179 1.19 20.81 21.88
CA ASP A 179 1.53 22.11 21.31
C ASP A 179 0.47 22.61 20.30
N HIS A 180 -0.23 21.68 19.64
CA HIS A 180 -1.17 21.92 18.56
C HIS A 180 -2.48 21.14 18.79
N PHE A 181 -3.57 21.91 18.91
CA PHE A 181 -4.94 21.37 18.98
C PHE A 181 -5.61 21.47 17.61
N MET A 182 -6.31 20.42 17.18
CA MET A 182 -7.03 20.43 15.91
C MET A 182 -8.23 21.35 15.92
N PHE A 183 -8.91 21.42 17.06
CA PHE A 183 -10.10 22.25 17.22
C PHE A 183 -9.96 23.14 18.44
N GLN A 184 -10.61 24.30 18.38
CA GLN A 184 -10.78 25.14 19.55
C GLN A 184 -11.47 24.35 20.68
N ARG A 185 -11.11 24.68 21.92
CA ARG A 185 -11.55 23.93 23.10
C ARG A 185 -13.08 23.91 23.20
N GLY A 186 -13.67 22.71 23.23
CA GLY A 186 -15.12 22.54 23.31
C GLY A 186 -15.89 23.06 22.10
N GLY A 187 -15.20 23.29 20.98
CA GLY A 187 -15.77 23.75 19.73
C GLY A 187 -15.50 22.81 18.57
N ILE A 188 -16.04 23.20 17.42
CA ILE A 188 -15.92 22.53 16.12
C ILE A 188 -15.08 23.35 15.14
N GLU A 189 -14.65 24.55 15.53
CA GLU A 189 -13.77 25.38 14.71
C GLU A 189 -12.37 24.80 14.69
N MET A 190 -11.87 24.52 13.49
CA MET A 190 -10.54 23.97 13.25
C MET A 190 -9.49 25.08 13.43
N THR A 191 -8.30 24.73 13.87
CA THR A 191 -7.21 25.71 13.99
C THR A 191 -6.49 25.87 12.65
N PRO A 192 -5.89 27.06 12.37
CA PRO A 192 -5.24 27.32 11.09
C PRO A 192 -4.17 26.29 10.70
N PHE A 193 -3.39 25.80 11.67
CA PHE A 193 -2.38 24.78 11.44
C PHE A 193 -2.97 23.50 10.80
N PHE A 194 -4.10 23.02 11.31
CA PHE A 194 -4.76 21.82 10.78
C PHE A 194 -5.56 22.11 9.51
N GLU A 195 -6.06 23.34 9.33
CA GLU A 195 -6.66 23.76 8.05
C GLU A 195 -5.62 23.74 6.93
N ASP A 196 -4.44 24.34 7.15
CA ASP A 196 -3.31 24.33 6.19
C ASP A 196 -2.83 22.89 5.92
N MET A 197 -2.78 22.05 6.94
CA MET A 197 -2.38 20.66 6.79
C MET A 197 -3.39 19.87 5.93
N LEU A 198 -4.70 20.00 6.20
CA LEU A 198 -5.73 19.38 5.35
C LEU A 198 -5.76 19.97 3.94
N TYR A 199 -5.45 21.26 3.80
CA TYR A 199 -5.32 21.94 2.51
C TYR A 199 -4.24 21.32 1.63
N ASN A 200 -3.08 20.99 2.22
CA ASN A 200 -2.00 20.32 1.50
C ASN A 200 -2.27 18.81 1.27
N LEU A 201 -3.01 18.16 2.16
CA LEU A 201 -3.38 16.74 2.03
C LEU A 201 -4.44 16.48 0.95
N ALA A 202 -5.42 17.36 0.83
CA ALA A 202 -6.58 17.14 -0.03
C ALA A 202 -6.25 16.91 -1.51
N PRO A 203 -5.33 17.65 -2.15
CA PRO A 203 -4.94 17.40 -3.54
C PRO A 203 -4.33 16.01 -3.74
N VAL A 204 -3.49 15.54 -2.81
CA VAL A 204 -2.85 14.21 -2.90
C VAL A 204 -3.91 13.11 -2.78
N LEU A 205 -4.82 13.25 -1.82
CA LEU A 205 -5.96 12.34 -1.64
C LEU A 205 -7.00 12.46 -2.78
N GLY A 206 -7.03 13.58 -3.50
CA GLY A 206 -7.91 13.79 -4.65
C GLY A 206 -7.45 13.12 -5.93
N GLN A 207 -6.16 12.74 -6.03
CA GLN A 207 -5.63 12.04 -7.21
C GLN A 207 -6.10 10.58 -7.31
N ILE A 208 -6.52 10.02 -6.17
CA ILE A 208 -6.86 8.60 -6.04
C ILE A 208 -8.38 8.44 -6.15
N LYS A 209 -8.82 7.32 -6.74
CA LYS A 209 -10.26 7.02 -6.87
C LYS A 209 -10.85 6.29 -5.67
N ASN A 210 -10.00 5.87 -4.72
CA ASN A 210 -10.42 5.12 -3.55
C ASN A 210 -11.34 5.98 -2.70
N ARG A 211 -12.49 5.42 -2.33
CA ARG A 211 -13.38 6.07 -1.38
C ARG A 211 -12.81 6.01 0.03
N MET A 212 -13.23 6.93 0.87
CA MET A 212 -12.73 7.10 2.22
C MET A 212 -13.85 7.30 3.24
N VAL A 213 -13.59 6.81 4.45
CA VAL A 213 -14.43 7.00 5.63
C VAL A 213 -13.74 7.98 6.56
N ILE A 214 -14.46 9.00 7.03
CA ILE A 214 -13.96 10.00 7.97
C ILE A 214 -14.66 9.78 9.31
N SER A 215 -13.90 9.48 10.35
CA SER A 215 -14.42 9.25 11.70
C SER A 215 -13.87 10.27 12.68
N GLY A 216 -14.75 10.84 13.50
CA GLY A 216 -14.35 11.74 14.58
C GLY A 216 -14.31 11.03 15.92
N HIS A 217 -13.30 11.32 16.72
CA HIS A 217 -13.12 10.79 18.06
C HIS A 217 -12.85 11.90 19.07
N THR A 218 -13.37 11.73 20.28
CA THR A 218 -13.11 12.62 21.42
C THR A 218 -12.42 11.85 22.54
N ASP A 219 -11.85 12.57 23.50
CA ASP A 219 -11.39 11.97 24.75
C ASP A 219 -12.58 11.61 25.65
N SER A 220 -12.28 10.98 26.79
CA SER A 220 -13.27 10.60 27.79
C SER A 220 -13.67 11.74 28.73
N ILE A 221 -13.20 12.97 28.51
CA ILE A 221 -13.62 14.10 29.33
C ILE A 221 -15.10 14.35 29.00
N PRO A 222 -16.01 14.36 30.00
CA PRO A 222 -17.43 14.56 29.73
C PRO A 222 -17.66 15.93 29.10
N PHE A 223 -18.08 15.94 27.83
CA PHE A 223 -18.63 17.12 27.18
C PHE A 223 -20.15 17.03 27.23
N HIS A 224 -20.77 17.84 28.07
CA HIS A 224 -22.24 17.92 28.16
C HIS A 224 -22.65 19.39 28.18
N ARG A 225 -23.23 19.85 27.07
CA ARG A 225 -24.21 20.94 27.08
C ARG A 225 -25.58 20.28 26.95
N ARG A 226 -26.66 20.94 27.39
CA ARG A 226 -28.01 20.33 27.56
C ARG A 226 -28.34 19.19 26.58
N ASP A 227 -28.17 19.44 25.28
CA ASP A 227 -28.50 18.49 24.20
C ASP A 227 -27.30 18.17 23.29
N TYR A 228 -26.07 18.35 23.79
CA TYR A 228 -24.85 18.16 23.02
C TYR A 228 -23.80 17.39 23.80
N SER A 229 -23.49 16.21 23.28
CA SER A 229 -22.62 15.21 23.89
C SER A 229 -21.31 15.04 23.11
N ASN A 230 -20.44 14.15 23.61
CA ASN A 230 -19.26 13.71 22.87
C ASN A 230 -19.61 13.04 21.52
N TRP A 231 -20.82 12.47 21.36
CA TRP A 231 -21.26 11.96 20.05
C TRP A 231 -21.43 13.09 19.05
N ASP A 232 -22.19 14.12 19.42
CA ASP A 232 -22.45 15.29 18.58
C ASP A 232 -21.16 16.04 18.26
N LEU A 233 -20.27 16.19 19.25
CA LEU A 233 -18.96 16.81 19.08
C LEU A 233 -18.11 16.05 18.06
N SER A 234 -18.01 14.74 18.23
CA SER A 234 -17.20 13.89 17.36
C SER A 234 -17.72 13.89 15.91
N GLY A 235 -19.04 13.82 15.72
CA GLY A 235 -19.65 13.89 14.39
C GLY A 235 -19.49 15.25 13.73
N SER A 236 -19.70 16.34 14.49
CA SER A 236 -19.55 17.70 13.97
C SER A 236 -18.11 18.00 13.56
N ARG A 237 -17.12 17.52 14.33
CA ARG A 237 -15.69 17.65 13.99
C ARG A 237 -15.31 16.85 12.75
N ALA A 238 -15.84 15.64 12.61
CA ALA A 238 -15.65 14.84 11.40
C ALA A 238 -16.24 15.52 10.15
N LEU A 239 -17.42 16.15 10.30
CA LEU A 239 -18.04 16.94 9.23
C LEU A 239 -17.24 18.20 8.90
N LYS A 240 -16.69 18.91 9.89
CA LYS A 240 -15.81 20.06 9.64
C LYS A 240 -14.54 19.64 8.90
N ALA A 241 -13.88 18.56 9.32
CA ALA A 241 -12.71 18.04 8.62
C ALA A 241 -13.04 17.65 7.16
N ARG A 242 -14.18 16.97 6.96
CA ARG A 242 -14.72 16.65 5.64
C ARG A 242 -14.93 17.91 4.79
N GLN A 243 -15.52 18.96 5.35
CA GLN A 243 -15.73 20.22 4.66
C GLN A 243 -14.40 20.83 4.22
N VAL A 244 -13.43 20.97 5.12
CA VAL A 244 -12.11 21.53 4.82
C VAL A 244 -11.41 20.75 3.70
N LEU A 245 -11.47 19.42 3.73
CA LEU A 245 -10.90 18.58 2.66
C LEU A 245 -11.54 18.84 1.30
N VAL A 246 -12.87 18.91 1.24
CA VAL A 246 -13.61 19.16 0.00
C VAL A 246 -13.30 20.55 -0.55
N ASP A 247 -13.33 21.56 0.32
CA ASP A 247 -13.02 22.95 -0.03
C ASP A 247 -11.57 23.09 -0.53
N SER A 248 -10.69 22.18 -0.10
CA SER A 248 -9.28 22.10 -0.49
C SER A 248 -9.01 21.22 -1.73
N GLY A 249 -10.04 20.72 -2.40
CA GLY A 249 -9.92 20.01 -3.67
C GLY A 249 -10.10 18.48 -3.62
N LEU A 250 -10.48 17.91 -2.47
CA LEU A 250 -10.88 16.51 -2.41
C LEU A 250 -12.26 16.34 -3.10
N PRO A 251 -12.40 15.46 -4.11
CA PRO A 251 -13.69 15.22 -4.75
C PRO A 251 -14.73 14.70 -3.74
N VAL A 252 -15.93 15.26 -3.76
CA VAL A 252 -17.03 14.85 -2.85
C VAL A 252 -17.34 13.35 -2.99
N ALA A 253 -17.21 12.81 -4.20
CA ALA A 253 -17.44 11.39 -4.49
C ALA A 253 -16.42 10.44 -3.82
N ASN A 254 -15.25 10.94 -3.41
CA ASN A 254 -14.27 10.15 -2.68
C ASN A 254 -14.72 9.91 -1.23
N ILE A 255 -15.68 10.66 -0.70
CA ILE A 255 -16.13 10.50 0.69
C ILE A 255 -17.34 9.58 0.70
N LEU A 256 -17.17 8.38 1.26
CA LEU A 256 -18.24 7.39 1.36
C LEU A 256 -19.11 7.62 2.60
N GLN A 257 -18.47 7.86 3.75
CA GLN A 257 -19.14 7.92 5.03
C GLN A 257 -18.44 8.86 5.99
N VAL A 258 -19.23 9.54 6.82
CA VAL A 258 -18.75 10.28 7.98
C VAL A 258 -19.36 9.65 9.24
N ALA A 259 -18.54 9.39 10.25
CA ALA A 259 -18.96 8.68 11.46
C ALA A 259 -18.55 9.43 12.74
N ALA A 260 -19.41 9.35 13.75
CA ALA A 260 -19.17 9.83 15.10
C ALA A 260 -18.79 8.63 15.98
N MET A 261 -17.68 8.72 16.73
CA MET A 261 -17.22 7.61 17.60
C MET A 261 -17.17 8.00 19.09
N ALA A 262 -17.38 9.28 19.42
CA ALA A 262 -17.22 9.81 20.77
C ALA A 262 -15.91 9.31 21.43
N ALA A 263 -15.99 8.89 22.69
CA ALA A 263 -14.87 8.37 23.49
C ALA A 263 -14.75 6.83 23.46
N ARG A 264 -15.42 6.13 22.53
CA ARG A 264 -15.58 4.66 22.61
C ARG A 264 -14.35 3.88 22.17
N MET A 265 -13.48 4.50 21.38
CA MET A 265 -12.31 3.87 20.77
C MET A 265 -11.04 4.68 21.09
N PRO A 266 -10.54 4.67 22.35
CA PRO A 266 -9.32 5.38 22.72
C PRO A 266 -8.09 4.69 22.12
N VAL A 267 -7.17 5.49 21.58
CA VAL A 267 -5.84 5.01 21.11
C VAL A 267 -4.93 4.81 22.31
N ASN A 268 -4.89 5.79 23.22
CA ASN A 268 -4.23 5.64 24.51
C ASN A 268 -5.24 5.08 25.52
N LYS A 269 -5.21 3.76 25.73
CA LYS A 269 -6.10 3.07 26.69
C LYS A 269 -5.70 3.31 28.14
N GLN A 270 -4.42 3.60 28.39
CA GLN A 270 -3.86 3.83 29.72
C GLN A 270 -4.29 5.19 30.26
N ASP A 271 -4.40 6.20 29.39
CA ASP A 271 -4.96 7.50 29.71
C ASP A 271 -6.10 7.88 28.75
N PRO A 272 -7.37 7.52 29.10
CA PRO A 272 -8.54 7.85 28.30
C PRO A 272 -8.83 9.35 28.16
N LYS A 273 -8.21 10.21 28.98
CA LYS A 273 -8.37 11.68 28.93
C LYS A 273 -7.26 12.36 28.11
N SER A 274 -6.29 11.60 27.61
CA SER A 274 -5.18 12.10 26.81
C SER A 274 -5.66 12.85 25.56
N GLY A 275 -4.95 13.92 25.18
CA GLY A 275 -5.19 14.66 23.95
C GLY A 275 -5.12 13.79 22.69
N LYS A 276 -4.27 12.76 22.70
CA LYS A 276 -4.14 11.77 21.62
C LYS A 276 -5.45 11.04 21.30
N ASN A 277 -6.40 11.00 22.23
CA ASN A 277 -7.72 10.41 21.98
C ASN A 277 -8.67 11.35 21.20
N ARG A 278 -8.39 12.65 21.17
CA ARG A 278 -9.05 13.63 20.29
C ARG A 278 -8.38 13.60 18.94
N ARG A 279 -9.06 12.97 17.97
CA ARG A 279 -8.49 12.73 16.64
C ARG A 279 -9.56 12.66 15.57
N ILE A 280 -9.14 12.90 14.34
CA ILE A 280 -9.88 12.57 13.13
C ILE A 280 -9.16 11.40 12.46
N GLU A 281 -9.90 10.35 12.16
CA GLU A 281 -9.41 9.17 11.46
C GLU A 281 -9.98 9.16 10.05
N MET A 282 -9.11 9.08 9.05
CA MET A 282 -9.50 8.91 7.66
C MET A 282 -9.00 7.54 7.17
N MET A 283 -9.93 6.69 6.76
CA MET A 283 -9.63 5.39 6.19
C MET A 283 -9.78 5.46 4.68
N VAL A 284 -8.68 5.38 3.93
CA VAL A 284 -8.69 5.22 2.47
C VAL A 284 -8.89 3.74 2.18
N LEU A 285 -10.05 3.39 1.63
CA LEU A 285 -10.48 2.00 1.50
C LEU A 285 -9.81 1.29 0.32
N THR A 286 -9.41 0.03 0.50
CA THR A 286 -9.18 -0.88 -0.62
C THR A 286 -10.49 -1.16 -1.36
N LYS A 287 -10.39 -1.66 -2.59
CA LYS A 287 -11.59 -2.03 -3.36
C LYS A 287 -12.45 -3.07 -2.62
N ASP A 288 -11.83 -4.07 -2.02
CA ASP A 288 -12.56 -5.12 -1.31
C ASP A 288 -13.29 -4.59 -0.07
N ALA A 289 -12.64 -3.73 0.72
CA ALA A 289 -13.27 -3.10 1.88
C ALA A 289 -14.40 -2.16 1.47
N ASP A 290 -14.22 -1.43 0.37
CA ASP A 290 -15.22 -0.54 -0.20
C ASP A 290 -16.47 -1.30 -0.68
N ASP A 291 -16.27 -2.42 -1.38
CA ASP A 291 -17.36 -3.28 -1.85
C ASP A 291 -18.09 -3.96 -0.67
N GLN A 292 -17.38 -4.38 0.38
CA GLN A 292 -17.97 -4.92 1.61
C GLN A 292 -18.80 -3.88 2.36
N LEU A 293 -18.30 -2.65 2.50
CA LEU A 293 -19.03 -1.58 3.17
C LEU A 293 -20.27 -1.18 2.38
N ALA A 294 -20.17 -1.12 1.05
CA ALA A 294 -21.29 -0.89 0.16
C ALA A 294 -22.37 -1.98 0.25
N GLN A 295 -22.00 -3.23 0.53
CA GLN A 295 -22.97 -4.32 0.78
C GLN A 295 -23.77 -4.14 2.07
N LEU A 296 -23.16 -3.57 3.11
CA LEU A 296 -23.83 -3.38 4.40
C LEU A 296 -24.84 -2.24 4.37
N PHE A 297 -24.56 -1.19 3.60
CA PHE A 297 -25.34 0.05 3.63
C PHE A 297 -26.05 0.37 2.29
N GLY A 298 -25.70 -0.30 1.20
CA GLY A 298 -26.30 -0.12 -0.12
C GLY A 298 -27.45 -1.08 -0.38
N LYS A 299 -28.57 -0.57 -0.90
CA LYS A 299 -29.75 -1.36 -1.28
C LYS A 299 -29.58 -2.15 -2.60
N ASP A 300 -28.53 -1.90 -3.37
CA ASP A 300 -28.40 -2.36 -4.77
C ASP A 300 -27.88 -3.79 -4.96
N GLN A 301 -27.67 -4.56 -3.88
CA GLN A 301 -27.24 -5.97 -3.97
C GLN A 301 -28.30 -7.01 -3.59
N LEU A 302 -29.56 -6.62 -3.47
CA LEU A 302 -30.67 -7.60 -3.38
C LEU A 302 -31.00 -8.26 -4.73
N GLU A 303 -30.39 -7.83 -5.85
CA GLU A 303 -30.22 -8.72 -7.00
C GLU A 303 -29.01 -9.61 -6.75
N ALA A 304 -29.30 -10.82 -6.28
CA ALA A 304 -28.34 -11.86 -5.93
C ALA A 304 -27.46 -12.28 -7.14
N LYS A 305 -26.46 -11.47 -7.48
CA LYS A 305 -25.40 -11.72 -8.47
C LYS A 305 -24.00 -11.63 -7.86
N GLY A 306 -23.87 -11.81 -6.54
CA GLY A 306 -22.56 -11.95 -5.91
C GLY A 306 -21.83 -13.21 -6.40
N PRO A 307 -20.48 -13.24 -6.42
CA PRO A 307 -19.69 -14.41 -6.83
C PRO A 307 -20.03 -15.68 -6.02
N ALA A 308 -20.41 -15.52 -4.76
CA ALA A 308 -20.84 -16.62 -3.90
C ALA A 308 -22.21 -17.19 -4.33
N VAL A 309 -23.14 -16.33 -4.75
CA VAL A 309 -24.46 -16.74 -5.23
C VAL A 309 -24.36 -17.38 -6.61
N SER A 310 -23.53 -16.83 -7.51
CA SER A 310 -23.30 -17.43 -8.82
C SER A 310 -22.59 -18.78 -8.70
N LYS A 311 -21.61 -18.91 -7.80
CA LYS A 311 -20.94 -20.18 -7.49
C LYS A 311 -21.90 -21.18 -6.84
N ALA A 312 -22.74 -20.73 -5.90
CA ALA A 312 -23.78 -21.58 -5.30
C ALA A 312 -24.81 -22.03 -6.35
N ARG A 313 -25.19 -21.14 -7.27
CA ARG A 313 -26.07 -21.46 -8.40
C ARG A 313 -25.45 -22.45 -9.37
N SER A 314 -24.17 -22.29 -9.74
CA SER A 314 -23.47 -23.26 -10.59
C SER A 314 -23.34 -24.62 -9.91
N TYR A 315 -23.06 -24.66 -8.59
CA TYR A 315 -23.06 -25.91 -7.84
C TYR A 315 -24.45 -26.56 -7.80
N ALA A 316 -25.50 -25.78 -7.55
CA ALA A 316 -26.87 -26.27 -7.56
C ALA A 316 -27.29 -26.79 -8.93
N GLU A 317 -26.91 -26.11 -10.02
CA GLU A 317 -27.17 -26.52 -11.40
C GLU A 317 -26.39 -27.78 -11.78
N SER A 318 -25.14 -27.92 -11.33
CA SER A 318 -24.34 -29.13 -11.54
C SER A 318 -24.83 -30.35 -10.77
N ASN A 319 -25.52 -30.13 -9.65
CA ASN A 319 -26.03 -31.18 -8.77
C ASN A 319 -27.53 -31.47 -8.98
N ARG A 320 -28.10 -31.04 -10.12
CA ARG A 320 -29.50 -31.37 -10.44
C ARG A 320 -29.59 -32.86 -10.79
N PRO A 321 -30.56 -33.61 -10.22
CA PRO A 321 -30.76 -34.99 -10.60
C PRO A 321 -31.18 -35.05 -12.07
N VAL A 322 -30.36 -35.69 -12.90
CA VAL A 322 -30.69 -35.97 -14.30
C VAL A 322 -31.73 -37.08 -14.36
N SER A 323 -32.83 -36.82 -15.07
CA SER A 323 -33.84 -37.83 -15.37
C SER A 323 -33.25 -38.85 -16.35
N ARG A 324 -33.60 -40.12 -16.20
CA ARG A 324 -33.14 -41.21 -17.08
C ARG A 324 -33.52 -40.99 -18.55
N LEU A 325 -34.53 -40.16 -18.81
CA LEU A 325 -34.96 -39.76 -20.16
C LEU A 325 -33.98 -38.79 -20.85
N ASP A 326 -33.24 -37.97 -20.10
CA ASP A 326 -32.33 -36.96 -20.68
C ASP A 326 -30.99 -37.57 -21.13
N VAL A 327 -30.65 -38.77 -20.63
CA VAL A 327 -29.40 -39.48 -20.97
C VAL A 327 -29.53 -40.27 -22.29
N MET A 328 -30.74 -40.50 -22.78
CA MET A 328 -30.98 -41.33 -23.98
C MET A 328 -31.02 -40.54 -25.30
N VAL A 329 -30.82 -39.21 -25.28
CA VAL A 329 -30.94 -38.33 -26.46
C VAL A 329 -29.60 -37.74 -26.93
N ASN A 330 -28.47 -38.12 -26.30
CA ASN A 330 -27.13 -37.78 -26.77
C ASN A 330 -26.34 -39.02 -27.20
#